data_AF-A0A958IRM7-F1
#
_entry.id   AF-A0A958IRM7-F1
#
_cell.length_a   1.000
_cell.length_b   1.000
_cell.length_c   1.000
_cell.angle_alpha   90.00
_cell.angle_beta   90.00
_cell.angle_gamma   90.00
#
_symmetry.space_group_name_H-M   'P 1'
#
loop_
_entity.id
_entity.type
_entity.pdbx_description
1 polymer ?
#
loop_
_entity_poly.entity_id
_entity_poly.type
_entity_poly.pdbx_seq_one_letter_code
_entity_poly.pdbx_strand_id
1 'polypeptide(L)'
;EWVEEVAEIGKKFFLGVGLRGLGNVEFKKDLRDGQWKIIECNPRFTAAHEQLVRCGMDISLLIYNHLAGRPLPSLNGYKQNVTLWFPRRDYLAYKELKALNELSFWGWMKSIAKPQVLPHFRWSDPMPTLAPFWDSVKNRLSR
;
A
#
# COMPACT_ATOMS: atom_id res chain seq x y z
N GLU A 1 7.52 -11.21 -0.47
CA GLU A 1 8.39 -11.97 -1.38
C GLU A 1 7.86 -11.83 -2.80
N TRP A 2 8.73 -11.95 -3.80
CA TRP A 2 8.32 -11.95 -5.21
C TRP A 2 7.68 -13.28 -5.57
N VAL A 3 6.51 -13.24 -6.22
CA VAL A 3 5.81 -14.43 -6.72
C VAL A 3 5.69 -14.32 -8.23
N GLU A 4 6.60 -14.98 -8.95
CA GLU A 4 6.73 -14.87 -10.40
C GLU A 4 5.45 -15.29 -11.14
N GLU A 5 4.80 -16.36 -10.71
CA GLU A 5 3.52 -16.82 -11.27
C GLU A 5 2.45 -15.71 -11.25
N VAL A 6 2.32 -14.98 -10.14
CA VAL A 6 1.34 -13.91 -9.98
C VAL A 6 1.70 -12.72 -10.89
N ALA A 7 2.99 -12.41 -11.03
CA ALA A 7 3.45 -11.36 -11.93
C ALA A 7 3.12 -11.67 -13.39
N GLU A 8 3.31 -12.92 -13.83
CA GLU A 8 2.98 -13.35 -15.19
C GLU A 8 1.46 -13.36 -15.44
N ILE A 9 0.65 -13.82 -14.48
CA ILE A 9 -0.82 -13.73 -14.59
C ILE A 9 -1.27 -12.26 -14.70
N GLY A 10 -0.73 -11.37 -13.86
CA GLY A 10 -1.03 -9.94 -13.90
C GLY A 10 -0.63 -9.28 -15.22
N LYS A 11 0.56 -9.61 -15.73
CA LYS A 11 1.03 -9.14 -17.03
C LYS A 11 0.12 -9.62 -18.17
N LYS A 12 -0.24 -10.90 -18.19
CA LYS A 12 -1.17 -11.47 -19.18
C LYS A 12 -2.54 -10.78 -19.13
N PHE A 13 -3.06 -10.54 -17.92
CA PHE A 13 -4.32 -9.82 -17.73
C PHE A 13 -4.25 -8.41 -18.34
N PHE A 14 -3.24 -7.61 -17.98
CA PHE A 14 -3.11 -6.23 -18.49
C PHE A 14 -2.91 -6.15 -20.00
N LEU A 15 -2.11 -7.05 -20.57
CA LEU A 15 -1.95 -7.15 -22.02
C LEU A 15 -3.26 -7.53 -22.71
N GLY A 16 -4.00 -8.50 -22.15
CA GLY A 16 -5.27 -8.97 -22.71
C GLY A 16 -6.37 -7.91 -22.73
N VAL A 17 -6.44 -7.06 -21.71
CA VAL A 17 -7.41 -5.95 -21.68
C VAL A 17 -6.92 -4.69 -22.43
N GLY A 18 -5.68 -4.70 -22.94
CA GLY A 18 -5.10 -3.57 -23.65
C GLY A 18 -4.83 -2.35 -22.76
N LEU A 19 -4.60 -2.55 -21.45
CA LEU A 19 -4.31 -1.44 -20.55
C LEU A 19 -3.00 -0.76 -20.94
N ARG A 20 -3.03 0.57 -21.04
CA ARG A 20 -1.84 1.42 -21.24
C ARG A 20 -1.70 2.38 -20.07
N GLY A 21 -0.51 2.45 -19.49
CA GLY A 21 -0.22 3.27 -18.31
C GLY A 21 -0.12 2.43 -17.04
N LEU A 22 -0.71 2.93 -15.95
CA LEU A 22 -0.63 2.31 -14.63
C LEU A 22 -1.84 1.42 -14.35
N GLY A 23 -1.57 0.20 -13.90
CA GLY A 23 -2.56 -0.70 -13.33
C GLY A 23 -2.03 -1.37 -12.07
N ASN A 24 -2.88 -1.51 -11.07
CA ASN A 24 -2.65 -2.34 -9.91
C ASN A 24 -3.71 -3.44 -9.89
N VAL A 25 -3.28 -4.69 -10.00
CA VAL A 25 -4.16 -5.87 -9.95
C VAL A 25 -3.84 -6.64 -8.67
N GLU A 26 -4.88 -7.01 -7.94
CA GLU A 26 -4.78 -7.71 -6.68
C GLU A 26 -5.26 -9.15 -6.84
N PHE A 27 -4.52 -10.06 -6.22
CA PHE A 27 -4.80 -11.48 -6.24
C PHE A 27 -4.92 -12.05 -4.84
N LYS A 28 -5.74 -13.09 -4.70
CA LYS A 28 -5.80 -13.93 -3.51
C LYS A 28 -5.61 -15.39 -3.92
N LYS A 29 -4.78 -16.13 -3.17
CA LYS A 29 -4.65 -17.57 -3.33
C LYS A 29 -5.84 -18.25 -2.69
N ASP A 30 -6.63 -18.96 -3.48
CA ASP A 30 -7.71 -19.78 -2.98
C ASP A 30 -7.13 -21.07 -2.41
N LEU A 31 -7.38 -21.32 -1.12
CA LEU A 31 -6.80 -22.48 -0.42
C LEU A 31 -7.48 -23.80 -0.81
N ARG A 32 -8.65 -23.75 -1.46
CA ARG A 32 -9.40 -24.96 -1.86
C ARG A 32 -8.79 -25.66 -3.07
N ASP A 33 -8.29 -24.87 -4.02
CA ASP A 33 -7.73 -25.36 -5.28
C ASP A 33 -6.27 -24.91 -5.51
N GLY A 34 -5.73 -24.07 -4.62
CA GLY A 34 -4.37 -23.56 -4.69
C GLY A 34 -4.16 -22.45 -5.73
N GLN A 35 -5.20 -22.02 -6.45
CA GLN A 35 -5.08 -21.10 -7.58
C GLN A 35 -5.13 -19.63 -7.15
N TRP A 36 -4.43 -18.76 -7.88
CA TRP A 36 -4.53 -17.32 -7.71
C TRP A 36 -5.75 -16.76 -8.45
N LYS A 37 -6.59 -16.02 -7.73
CA LYS A 37 -7.81 -15.41 -8.27
C LYS A 37 -7.74 -13.90 -8.14
N ILE A 38 -8.13 -13.18 -9.19
CA ILE A 38 -8.22 -11.71 -9.16
C ILE A 38 -9.31 -11.32 -8.16
N ILE A 39 -9.00 -10.37 -7.29
CA ILE A 39 -9.99 -9.77 -6.37
C ILE A 39 -10.34 -8.34 -6.78
N GLU A 40 -9.39 -7.59 -7.33
CA GLU A 40 -9.60 -6.21 -7.76
C GLU A 40 -8.60 -5.83 -8.87
N CYS A 41 -8.98 -4.87 -9.72
CA CYS A 41 -8.07 -4.18 -10.62
C CYS A 41 -8.35 -2.67 -10.60
N ASN A 42 -7.32 -1.89 -10.29
CA ASN A 42 -7.35 -0.44 -10.20
C ASN A 42 -6.46 0.18 -11.30
N PRO A 43 -7.02 0.77 -12.38
CA PRO A 43 -6.25 1.47 -13.41
C PRO A 43 -5.84 2.88 -12.95
N ARG A 44 -5.35 3.00 -11.71
CA ARG A 44 -4.98 4.26 -11.05
C ARG A 44 -4.00 4.02 -9.92
N PHE A 45 -3.46 5.10 -9.35
CA PHE A 45 -2.75 5.03 -8.09
C PHE A 45 -3.66 4.50 -6.97
N THR A 46 -3.05 3.71 -6.08
CA THR A 46 -3.70 3.14 -4.90
C THR A 46 -3.04 3.70 -3.63
N ALA A 47 -3.64 3.43 -2.48
CA ALA A 47 -3.09 3.84 -1.18
C ALA A 47 -1.67 3.29 -0.93
N ALA A 48 -1.28 2.20 -1.60
CA ALA A 48 0.04 1.61 -1.52
C ALA A 48 1.13 2.40 -2.27
N HIS A 49 0.80 3.49 -2.97
CA HIS A 49 1.76 4.20 -3.80
C HIS A 49 3.00 4.71 -3.02
N GLU A 50 2.81 5.36 -1.86
CA GLU A 50 3.95 5.82 -1.05
C GLU A 50 4.83 4.65 -0.60
N GLN A 51 4.26 3.47 -0.34
CA GLN A 51 5.03 2.27 -0.02
C GLN A 51 5.93 1.88 -1.20
N LEU A 52 5.43 1.90 -2.43
CA LEU A 52 6.22 1.60 -3.64
C LEU A 52 7.38 2.59 -3.81
N VAL A 53 7.12 3.89 -3.63
CA VAL A 53 8.15 4.94 -3.67
C VAL A 53 9.24 4.65 -2.63
N ARG A 54 8.86 4.29 -1.40
CA ARG A 54 9.79 3.97 -0.31
C ARG A 54 10.55 2.66 -0.53
N CYS A 55 9.97 1.74 -1.29
CA CYS A 55 10.65 0.56 -1.79
C CYS A 55 11.66 0.86 -2.91
N GLY A 56 11.72 2.10 -3.42
CA GLY A 56 12.61 2.49 -4.52
C GLY A 56 11.94 2.44 -5.90
N MET A 57 10.63 2.25 -5.96
CA MET A 57 9.84 2.22 -7.19
C MET A 57 8.94 3.44 -7.27
N ASP A 58 9.50 4.59 -7.62
CA ASP A 58 8.71 5.79 -7.88
C ASP A 58 8.03 5.70 -9.26
N ILE A 59 6.88 5.05 -9.27
CA ILE A 59 6.07 4.85 -10.47
C ILE A 59 5.54 6.20 -11.00
N SER A 60 5.29 7.17 -10.13
CA SER A 60 4.82 8.50 -10.54
C SER A 60 5.90 9.22 -11.34
N LEU A 61 7.14 9.20 -10.86
CA LEU A 61 8.28 9.75 -11.57
C LEU A 61 8.55 9.02 -12.90
N LEU A 62 8.42 7.68 -12.90
CA LEU A 62 8.56 6.89 -14.12
C LEU A 62 7.53 7.30 -15.19
N ILE A 63 6.25 7.38 -14.82
CA ILE A 63 5.17 7.80 -15.73
C ILE A 63 5.39 9.22 -16.20
N TYR A 64 5.72 10.13 -15.29
CA TYR A 64 6.00 11.53 -15.63
C TYR A 64 7.15 11.64 -16.64
N ASN A 65 8.29 10.98 -16.39
CA ASN A 65 9.43 11.03 -17.30
C ASN A 65 9.11 10.40 -18.67
N HIS A 66 8.36 9.29 -18.68
CA HIS A 66 7.90 8.67 -19.93
C HIS A 66 7.06 9.65 -20.77
N LEU A 67 6.07 10.29 -20.16
CA LEU A 67 5.20 11.25 -20.85
C LEU A 67 5.94 12.52 -21.27
N ALA A 68 6.94 12.95 -20.49
CA ALA A 68 7.75 14.13 -20.77
C ALA A 68 8.94 13.87 -21.71
N GLY A 69 9.13 12.64 -22.21
CA GLY A 69 10.29 12.28 -23.05
C GLY A 69 11.64 12.40 -22.33
N ARG A 70 11.65 12.30 -20.99
CA ARG A 70 12.84 12.40 -20.15
C ARG A 70 13.46 11.02 -19.90
N PRO A 71 14.76 10.95 -19.53
CA PRO A 71 15.37 9.71 -19.11
C PRO A 71 14.55 9.02 -18.01
N LEU A 72 14.26 7.73 -18.19
CA LEU A 72 13.54 6.95 -17.20
C LEU A 72 14.43 6.70 -15.97
N PRO A 73 13.87 6.71 -14.75
CA PRO A 73 14.62 6.33 -13.58
C PRO A 73 15.09 4.88 -13.69
N SER A 74 16.33 4.63 -13.26
CA SER A 74 16.85 3.27 -13.13
C SER A 74 16.10 2.53 -12.01
N LEU A 75 15.53 1.36 -12.34
CA LEU A 75 14.87 0.46 -11.39
C LEU A 75 15.83 -0.67 -11.00
N ASN A 76 16.82 -0.38 -10.14
CA ASN A 76 17.80 -1.38 -9.68
C ASN A 76 17.28 -2.20 -8.49
N GLY A 77 16.17 -2.90 -8.70
CA GLY A 77 15.49 -3.67 -7.67
C GLY A 77 14.65 -2.83 -6.71
N TYR A 78 14.11 -3.46 -5.67
CA TYR A 78 13.26 -2.81 -4.67
C TYR A 78 13.53 -3.35 -3.27
N LYS A 79 13.28 -2.52 -2.25
CA LYS A 79 13.37 -2.93 -0.84
C LYS A 79 12.18 -3.81 -0.49
N GLN A 80 12.46 -4.94 0.16
CA GLN A 80 11.44 -5.83 0.69
C GLN A 80 11.15 -5.52 2.17
N ASN A 81 10.07 -6.09 2.69
CA ASN A 81 9.68 -6.00 4.11
C ASN A 81 9.41 -4.56 4.60
N VAL A 82 9.02 -3.68 3.69
CA VAL A 82 8.47 -2.36 4.00
C VAL A 82 6.97 -2.50 4.16
N THR A 83 6.40 -2.00 5.26
CA THR A 83 4.97 -2.12 5.54
C THR A 83 4.31 -0.74 5.52
N LEU A 84 3.17 -0.62 4.82
CA LEU A 84 2.32 0.55 4.91
C LEU A 84 1.50 0.46 6.22
N TRP A 85 1.70 1.42 7.12
CA TRP A 85 1.10 1.36 8.45
C TRP A 85 0.11 2.49 8.67
N PHE A 86 -1.08 2.12 9.12
CA PHE A 86 -2.13 3.06 9.53
C PHE A 86 -2.33 2.92 11.05
N PRO A 87 -1.57 3.67 11.89
CA PRO A 87 -1.47 3.40 13.34
C PRO A 87 -2.81 3.31 14.05
N ARG A 88 -3.75 4.22 13.74
CA ARG A 88 -5.09 4.22 14.35
C ARG A 88 -5.90 2.98 13.97
N ARG A 89 -5.91 2.61 12.68
CA ARG A 89 -6.68 1.44 12.20
C ARG A 89 -6.08 0.14 12.75
N ASP A 90 -4.76 0.07 12.75
CA ASP A 90 -4.01 -1.08 13.26
C ASP A 90 -4.23 -1.28 14.76
N TYR A 91 -4.22 -0.21 15.56
CA TYR A 91 -4.54 -0.29 16.99
C TYR A 91 -5.98 -0.77 17.27
N LEU A 92 -6.95 -0.31 16.48
CA LEU A 92 -8.34 -0.78 16.62
C LEU A 92 -8.46 -2.26 16.27
N ALA A 93 -7.83 -2.71 15.18
CA ALA A 93 -7.76 -4.12 14.80
C ALA A 93 -7.08 -4.97 15.88
N TYR A 94 -5.98 -4.47 16.47
CA TYR A 94 -5.34 -5.11 17.61
C TYR A 94 -6.29 -5.30 18.80
N LYS A 95 -7.09 -4.28 19.14
CA LYS A 95 -8.05 -4.39 20.24
C LYS A 95 -9.11 -5.46 19.98
N GLU A 96 -9.60 -5.56 18.75
CA GLU A 96 -10.56 -6.59 18.33
C GLU A 96 -9.93 -8.00 18.44
N LEU A 97 -8.74 -8.20 17.87
CA LEU A 97 -8.03 -9.48 17.93
C LEU A 97 -7.63 -9.88 19.36
N LYS A 98 -7.27 -8.91 20.20
CA LYS A 98 -6.98 -9.16 21.62
C LYS A 98 -8.23 -9.60 22.38
N ALA A 99 -9.40 -9.00 22.10
CA ALA A 99 -10.66 -9.40 22.72
C ALA A 99 -11.05 -10.85 22.34
N LEU A 100 -10.63 -11.30 21.14
CA LEU A 100 -10.79 -12.68 20.67
C LEU A 100 -9.68 -13.63 21.17
N ASN A 101 -8.71 -13.15 21.95
CA ASN A 101 -7.49 -13.89 22.35
C ASN A 101 -6.64 -14.40 21.17
N GLU A 102 -6.77 -13.81 19.99
CA GLU A 102 -6.00 -14.18 18.78
C GLU A 102 -4.65 -13.45 18.69
N LEU A 103 -4.49 -12.32 19.39
CA LEU A 103 -3.27 -11.53 19.35
C LEU A 103 -2.90 -10.96 20.73
N SER A 104 -1.68 -11.26 21.18
CA SER A 104 -1.12 -10.68 22.40
C SER A 104 -0.56 -9.27 22.16
N PHE A 105 -0.43 -8.47 23.23
CA PHE A 105 0.20 -7.15 23.15
C PHE A 105 1.63 -7.23 22.60
N TRP A 106 2.43 -8.19 23.06
CA TRP A 106 3.80 -8.39 22.57
C TRP A 106 3.85 -8.88 21.12
N GLY A 107 2.87 -9.68 20.70
CA GLY A 107 2.70 -10.06 19.30
C GLY A 107 2.44 -8.86 18.40
N TRP A 108 1.57 -7.94 18.83
CA TRP A 108 1.31 -6.69 18.12
C TRP A 108 2.52 -5.75 18.11
N MET A 109 3.20 -5.57 19.24
CA MET A 109 4.44 -4.76 19.28
C MET A 109 5.50 -5.30 18.31
N LYS A 110 5.65 -6.62 18.21
CA LYS A 110 6.55 -7.27 17.25
C LYS A 110 6.10 -7.06 15.80
N SER A 111 4.80 -6.99 15.52
CA SER A 111 4.30 -6.77 14.16
C SER A 111 4.57 -5.34 13.66
N ILE A 112 4.51 -4.35 14.56
CA ILE A 112 4.79 -2.94 14.21
C ILE A 112 6.27 -2.59 14.24
N ALA A 113 7.12 -3.38 14.90
CA ALA A 113 8.59 -3.23 14.95
C ALA A 113 9.31 -3.62 13.64
N LYS A 114 8.79 -3.15 12.50
CA LYS A 114 9.35 -3.34 11.16
C LYS A 114 9.51 -1.96 10.48
N PRO A 115 10.26 -1.83 9.38
CA PRO A 115 10.30 -0.60 8.61
C PRO A 115 8.89 -0.21 8.13
N GLN A 116 8.34 0.86 8.71
CA GLN A 116 7.00 1.34 8.39
C GLN A 116 7.06 2.56 7.48
N VAL A 117 6.05 2.66 6.63
CA VAL A 117 5.73 3.84 5.85
C VAL A 117 4.40 4.36 6.35
N LEU A 118 4.39 5.62 6.77
CA LEU A 118 3.15 6.30 7.14
C LEU A 118 2.55 6.92 5.87
N PRO A 119 1.25 6.70 5.60
CA PRO A 119 0.61 7.13 4.35
C PRO A 119 0.52 8.65 4.18
N HIS A 120 0.40 9.39 5.28
CA HIS A 120 0.14 10.83 5.27
C HIS A 120 1.19 11.65 5.99
N PHE A 121 2.02 11.03 6.84
CA PHE A 121 2.91 11.78 7.72
C PHE A 121 4.27 12.01 7.07
N ARG A 122 4.67 13.28 7.00
CA ARG A 122 6.05 13.67 6.71
C ARG A 122 6.46 14.77 7.69
N TRP A 123 7.72 14.74 8.13
CA TRP A 123 8.25 15.78 9.02
C TRP A 123 8.20 17.19 8.41
N SER A 124 8.40 17.28 7.10
CA SER A 124 8.33 18.54 6.35
C SER A 124 6.91 19.02 6.08
N ASP A 125 5.92 18.14 6.20
CA ASP A 125 4.50 18.45 5.94
C ASP A 125 3.60 17.57 6.83
N PRO A 126 3.46 17.92 8.12
CA PRO A 126 2.66 17.13 9.07
C PRO A 126 1.16 17.41 8.94
N MET A 127 0.75 18.50 8.27
CA MET A 127 -0.63 18.97 8.25
C MET A 127 -1.62 17.96 7.66
N PRO A 128 -1.32 17.21 6.59
CA PRO A 128 -2.21 16.17 6.08
C PRO A 128 -2.57 15.08 7.10
N THR A 129 -1.69 14.83 8.08
CA THR A 129 -1.97 13.87 9.17
C THR A 129 -2.83 14.50 10.28
N LEU A 130 -2.64 15.79 10.56
CA LEU A 130 -3.30 16.49 11.67
C LEU A 130 -4.66 17.10 11.31
N ALA A 131 -4.85 17.51 10.05
CA ALA A 131 -6.06 18.19 9.60
C ALA A 131 -7.35 17.41 9.90
N PRO A 132 -7.45 16.08 9.65
CA PRO A 132 -8.68 15.34 9.96
C PRO A 132 -9.03 15.33 11.46
N PHE A 133 -8.02 15.36 12.34
CA PHE A 133 -8.23 15.48 13.77
C PHE A 133 -8.81 16.85 14.14
N TRP A 134 -8.25 17.91 13.57
CA TRP A 134 -8.68 19.29 13.82
C TRP A 134 -10.11 19.55 13.34
N ASP A 135 -10.46 19.05 12.15
CA ASP A 135 -11.82 19.18 11.61
C ASP A 135 -12.83 18.41 12.46
N SER A 136 -12.46 17.22 12.95
CA SER A 136 -13.30 16.43 13.87
C SER A 136 -13.55 17.16 15.20
N VAL A 137 -12.53 17.81 15.76
CA VAL A 137 -12.67 18.62 16.99
C VAL A 137 -13.58 19.82 16.75
N LYS A 138 -13.35 20.58 15.68
CA LYS A 138 -14.19 21.74 15.32
C LYS A 138 -15.66 21.35 15.15
N ASN A 139 -15.93 20.29 14.40
CA ASN A 139 -17.30 19.81 14.15
C ASN A 139 -18.03 19.32 15.40
N ARG A 140 -17.29 18.91 16.45
CA ARG A 140 -17.85 18.54 17.76
C ARG A 140 -18.13 19.74 18.66
N LEU A 141 -17.35 20.82 18.52
CA LEU A 141 -17.53 22.06 19.29
C LEU A 141 -18.60 22.96 18.69
N SER A 142 -18.89 22.82 17.40
CA SER A 142 -19.95 23.56 16.69
C SER A 142 -21.32 22.87 16.70
N ARG A 143 -21.47 21.77 17.44
CA ARG A 143 -22.73 21.06 17.69
C ARG A 143 -23.14 21.25 19.14
#